data_AF-A0A3C1WBS4-F1
#
_entry.id   AF-A0A3C1WBS4-F1
#
_cell.length_a   1.000
_cell.length_b   1.000
_cell.length_c   1.000
_cell.angle_alpha   90.00
_cell.angle_beta   90.00
_cell.angle_gamma   90.00
#
_symmetry.space_group_name_H-M   'P 1'
#
loop_
_entity.id
_entity.type
_entity.pdbx_description
1 polymer ?
#
loop_
_entity_poly.entity_id
_entity_poly.type
_entity_poly.pdbx_seq_one_letter_code
_entity_poly.pdbx_strand_id
1 'polypeptide(L)'
;MAGPILSCYGSPDIPGKDDWPSWRGPNRNGHAAPSQELPASLDPAKHTLWDVGIPGRGHGSPIVVGEHIYLVTADEDKQTQSLLAYDRDTGNPAWTTVIHSGNFPERINRKATHANNSPAHDGEKLYVTFVNDGAACATALSLKGEKVWTTRLTDYTVHQGYGASPMVYRSLLLVCADNKKAGAIFGLNR
;
A
#
# COMPACT_ATOMS: atom_id res chain seq x y z
N MET A 1 -0.71 -44.63 -17.29
CA MET A 1 -0.29 -43.81 -16.14
C MET A 1 -0.54 -42.37 -16.50
N ALA A 2 -1.54 -41.74 -15.88
CA ALA A 2 -1.81 -40.32 -16.07
C ALA A 2 -0.82 -39.52 -15.20
N GLY A 3 -0.04 -38.63 -15.81
CA GLY A 3 0.87 -37.74 -15.08
C GLY A 3 0.11 -36.76 -14.19
N PRO A 4 0.78 -36.17 -13.19
CA PRO A 4 0.13 -35.23 -12.29
C PRO A 4 -0.32 -33.98 -13.05
N ILE A 5 -1.61 -33.67 -12.95
CA ILE A 5 -2.16 -32.40 -13.41
C ILE A 5 -1.88 -31.38 -12.31
N LEU A 6 -0.93 -30.47 -12.55
CA LEU A 6 -0.75 -29.30 -11.70
C LEU A 6 -1.84 -28.27 -12.06
N SER A 7 -2.98 -28.38 -11.40
CA SER A 7 -4.07 -27.43 -11.54
C SER A 7 -3.86 -26.27 -10.54
N CYS A 8 -3.24 -25.18 -10.98
CA CYS A 8 -3.08 -23.97 -10.18
C CYS A 8 -4.28 -23.02 -10.36
N TYR A 9 -5.46 -23.46 -9.93
CA TYR A 9 -6.61 -22.56 -9.70
C TYR A 9 -6.61 -22.09 -8.25
N GLY A 10 -5.62 -21.29 -7.89
CA GLY A 10 -5.72 -20.39 -6.75
C GLY A 10 -6.12 -19.03 -7.29
N SER A 11 -7.43 -18.77 -7.38
CA SER A 11 -7.89 -17.38 -7.32
C SER A 11 -7.23 -16.75 -6.08
N PRO A 12 -6.71 -15.51 -6.12
CA PRO A 12 -6.35 -14.83 -4.88
C PRO A 12 -7.57 -14.95 -3.95
N ASP A 13 -7.35 -15.34 -2.69
CA ASP A 13 -8.41 -15.36 -1.69
C ASP A 13 -9.16 -14.05 -1.82
N ILE A 14 -10.45 -14.18 -2.16
CA ILE A 14 -11.27 -13.04 -2.54
C ILE A 14 -11.26 -12.13 -1.30
N PRO A 15 -10.85 -10.86 -1.43
CA PRO A 15 -11.04 -9.87 -0.39
C PRO A 15 -12.49 -9.95 0.12
N GLY A 16 -12.76 -9.51 1.35
CA GLY A 16 -14.16 -9.37 1.79
C GLY A 16 -15.00 -8.69 0.72
N LYS A 17 -16.27 -9.07 0.57
CA LYS A 17 -17.14 -8.61 -0.53
C LYS A 17 -17.07 -7.09 -0.77
N ASP A 18 -16.82 -6.32 0.29
CA ASP A 18 -16.77 -4.86 0.31
C ASP A 18 -15.35 -4.29 0.56
N ASP A 19 -14.30 -5.08 0.30
CA ASP A 19 -12.89 -4.70 0.43
C ASP A 19 -12.34 -4.05 -0.84
N TRP A 20 -11.35 -3.18 -0.63
CA TRP A 20 -10.55 -2.53 -1.66
C TRP A 20 -9.06 -2.74 -1.36
N PRO A 21 -8.50 -3.93 -1.63
CA PRO A 21 -7.25 -4.40 -1.03
C PRO A 21 -5.97 -3.79 -1.63
N SER A 22 -6.06 -3.08 -2.75
CA SER A 22 -4.88 -2.58 -3.46
C SER A 22 -5.21 -1.36 -4.31
N TRP A 23 -4.16 -0.70 -4.82
CA TRP A 23 -4.32 0.35 -5.82
C TRP A 23 -5.17 -0.18 -7.00
N ARG A 24 -6.24 0.55 -7.33
CA ARG A 24 -7.27 0.17 -8.33
C ARG A 24 -8.21 -0.99 -7.94
N GLY A 25 -8.25 -1.37 -6.67
CA GLY A 25 -9.30 -2.19 -6.10
C GLY A 25 -9.18 -3.69 -6.40
N PRO A 26 -10.22 -4.48 -6.06
CA PRO A 26 -10.15 -5.95 -6.10
C PRO A 26 -9.90 -6.49 -7.52
N ASN A 27 -10.44 -5.80 -8.52
CA ASN A 27 -10.30 -6.16 -9.94
C ASN A 27 -9.18 -5.39 -10.66
N ARG A 28 -8.42 -4.56 -9.95
CA ARG A 28 -7.28 -3.76 -10.48
C ARG A 28 -7.62 -2.83 -11.64
N ASN A 29 -8.91 -2.53 -11.81
CA ASN A 29 -9.41 -1.69 -12.89
C ASN A 29 -9.82 -0.30 -12.40
N GLY A 30 -9.91 -0.08 -11.09
CA GLY A 30 -10.33 1.19 -10.49
C GLY A 30 -11.84 1.40 -10.49
N HIS A 31 -12.62 0.33 -10.67
CA HIS A 31 -14.09 0.40 -10.68
C HIS A 31 -14.66 -0.24 -9.42
N ALA A 32 -15.58 0.49 -8.76
CA ALA A 32 -16.46 -0.08 -7.76
C ALA A 32 -17.47 -1.04 -8.39
N ALA A 33 -18.05 -1.94 -7.59
CA ALA A 33 -19.08 -2.84 -8.06
C ALA A 33 -20.31 -2.05 -8.56
N PRO A 34 -20.96 -2.45 -9.67
CA PRO A 34 -22.11 -1.72 -10.22
C PRO A 34 -23.32 -1.62 -9.28
N SER A 35 -23.40 -2.51 -8.29
CA SER A 35 -24.47 -2.56 -7.29
C SER A 35 -24.27 -1.60 -6.12
N GLN A 36 -23.20 -0.81 -6.09
CA GLN A 36 -22.94 0.13 -5.00
C GLN A 36 -23.87 1.34 -5.13
N GLU A 37 -24.60 1.64 -4.06
CA GLU A 37 -25.40 2.86 -3.95
C GLU A 37 -24.49 4.02 -3.56
N LEU A 38 -24.13 4.86 -4.53
CA LEU A 38 -23.31 6.04 -4.29
C LEU A 38 -24.20 7.26 -4.02
N PRO A 39 -23.77 8.18 -3.15
CA PRO A 39 -24.52 9.40 -2.91
C PRO A 39 -24.60 10.23 -4.21
N ALA A 40 -25.78 10.79 -4.50
CA ALA A 40 -26.00 11.62 -5.68
C ALA A 40 -25.17 12.91 -5.69
N SER A 41 -24.65 13.32 -4.52
CA SER A 41 -23.71 14.43 -4.38
C SER A 41 -22.68 14.15 -3.29
N LEU A 42 -21.47 14.67 -3.46
CA LEU A 42 -20.44 14.70 -2.43
C LEU A 42 -20.58 15.99 -1.63
N ASP A 43 -21.55 16.02 -0.71
CA ASP A 43 -21.75 17.08 0.28
C ASP A 43 -21.15 16.63 1.62
N PRO A 44 -19.95 17.09 2.00
CA PRO A 44 -19.30 16.66 3.24
C PRO A 44 -20.15 16.95 4.47
N ALA A 45 -20.95 18.01 4.49
CA ALA A 45 -21.79 18.34 5.64
C ALA A 45 -22.92 17.32 5.86
N LYS A 46 -23.32 16.58 4.82
CA LYS A 46 -24.41 15.61 4.88
C LYS A 46 -23.96 14.16 4.88
N HIS A 47 -22.82 13.86 4.24
CA HIS A 47 -22.40 12.49 3.95
C HIS A 47 -21.08 12.10 4.61
N THR A 48 -20.44 12.98 5.39
CA THR A 48 -19.26 12.61 6.18
C THR A 48 -19.72 11.78 7.38
N LEU A 49 -19.30 10.51 7.43
CA LEU A 49 -19.54 9.64 8.58
C LEU A 49 -18.59 9.98 9.73
N TRP A 50 -17.32 10.24 9.39
CA TRP A 50 -16.28 10.69 10.30
C TRP A 50 -15.15 11.34 9.50
N ASP A 51 -14.36 12.17 10.17
CA ASP A 51 -13.12 12.72 9.66
C ASP A 51 -12.02 12.58 10.70
N VAL A 52 -10.79 12.32 10.25
CA VAL A 52 -9.63 12.17 11.13
C VAL A 52 -8.40 12.79 10.50
N GLY A 53 -7.63 13.50 11.33
CA GLY A 53 -6.34 14.04 10.91
C GLY A 53 -5.33 12.91 10.69
N ILE A 54 -4.69 12.91 9.53
CA ILE A 54 -3.59 11.99 9.22
C ILE A 54 -2.26 12.67 9.59
N PRO A 55 -1.40 12.03 10.40
CA PRO A 55 -0.08 12.58 10.70
C PRO A 55 0.82 12.56 9.46
N GLY A 56 1.67 13.58 9.32
CA GLY A 56 2.60 13.67 8.19
C GLY A 56 1.89 13.96 6.86
N ARG A 57 2.46 13.45 5.76
CA ARG A 57 1.93 13.63 4.40
C ARG A 57 2.15 12.38 3.56
N GLY A 58 1.17 12.05 2.73
CA GLY A 58 1.22 10.94 1.77
C GLY A 58 0.34 11.24 0.56
N HIS A 59 0.68 10.65 -0.59
CA HIS A 59 -0.18 10.69 -1.79
C HIS A 59 -0.74 9.30 -2.14
N GLY A 60 -0.39 8.28 -1.37
CA GLY A 60 -0.96 6.95 -1.50
C GLY A 60 -2.47 6.97 -1.28
N SER A 61 -3.20 6.29 -2.15
CA SER A 61 -4.61 5.99 -1.87
C SER A 61 -4.70 4.96 -0.73
N PRO A 62 -5.67 5.09 0.19
CA PRO A 62 -5.91 4.08 1.21
C PRO A 62 -6.42 2.77 0.57
N ILE A 63 -6.23 1.66 1.28
CA ILE A 63 -6.89 0.39 1.00
C ILE A 63 -7.86 0.07 2.13
N VAL A 64 -8.91 -0.68 1.83
CA VAL A 64 -9.93 -1.12 2.80
C VAL A 64 -9.91 -2.64 2.86
N VAL A 65 -9.73 -3.20 4.04
CA VAL A 65 -9.72 -4.66 4.26
C VAL A 65 -10.39 -4.98 5.58
N GLY A 66 -11.54 -5.67 5.51
CA GLY A 66 -12.39 -5.94 6.66
C GLY A 66 -12.76 -4.66 7.41
N GLU A 67 -12.49 -4.66 8.71
CA GLU A 67 -12.80 -3.58 9.64
C GLU A 67 -11.79 -2.41 9.60
N HIS A 68 -10.76 -2.48 8.75
CA HIS A 68 -9.68 -1.49 8.76
C HIS A 68 -9.48 -0.78 7.42
N ILE A 69 -9.05 0.48 7.55
CA ILE A 69 -8.49 1.28 6.48
C ILE A 69 -6.98 1.39 6.70
N TYR A 70 -6.20 1.06 5.67
CA TYR A 70 -4.74 1.15 5.71
C TYR A 70 -4.20 2.20 4.76
N LEU A 71 -3.25 3.01 5.24
CA LEU A 71 -2.69 4.15 4.52
C LEU A 71 -1.22 4.31 4.88
N VAL A 72 -0.39 4.63 3.88
CA VAL A 72 0.99 5.04 4.14
C VAL A 72 1.10 6.54 4.38
N THR A 73 2.01 6.93 5.27
CA THR A 73 2.35 8.35 5.49
C THR A 73 3.84 8.52 5.70
N ALA A 74 4.31 9.75 5.51
CA ALA A 74 5.64 10.18 5.92
C ALA A 74 5.58 11.44 6.78
N ASP A 75 6.21 11.40 7.95
CA ASP A 75 6.46 12.58 8.79
C ASP A 75 7.87 13.10 8.47
N GLU A 76 7.95 14.26 7.83
CA GLU A 76 9.21 14.86 7.36
C GLU A 76 10.08 15.38 8.52
N ASP A 77 9.45 15.89 9.59
CA ASP A 77 10.17 16.45 10.74
C ASP A 77 10.82 15.32 11.56
N LYS A 78 10.09 14.21 11.73
CA LYS A 78 10.61 13.01 12.40
C LYS A 78 11.38 12.07 11.46
N GLN A 79 11.33 12.33 10.16
CA GLN A 79 11.82 11.45 9.10
C GLN A 79 11.35 10.00 9.25
N THR A 80 10.04 9.78 9.43
CA THR A 80 9.47 8.43 9.56
C THR A 80 8.53 8.10 8.41
N GLN A 81 8.68 6.92 7.81
CA GLN A 81 7.74 6.33 6.86
C GLN A 81 6.94 5.27 7.60
N SER A 82 5.61 5.37 7.59
CA SER A 82 4.73 4.52 8.41
C SER A 82 3.58 3.93 7.60
N LEU A 83 3.09 2.78 8.06
CA LEU A 83 1.78 2.25 7.71
C LEU A 83 0.83 2.52 8.89
N LEU A 84 -0.31 3.13 8.59
CA LEU A 84 -1.38 3.42 9.53
C LEU A 84 -2.51 2.43 9.34
N ALA A 85 -3.19 2.08 10.43
CA ALA A 85 -4.47 1.39 10.42
C ALA A 85 -5.50 2.19 11.21
N TYR A 86 -6.65 2.39 10.62
CA TYR A 86 -7.80 3.04 11.24
C TYR A 86 -8.99 2.09 11.22
N ASP A 87 -9.79 2.14 12.28
CA ASP A 87 -11.12 1.54 12.29
C ASP A 87 -11.97 2.16 11.18
N ARG A 88 -12.57 1.32 10.33
CA ARG A 88 -13.34 1.72 9.16
C ARG A 88 -14.61 2.48 9.52
N ASP A 89 -15.26 2.11 10.62
CA ASP A 89 -16.58 2.61 10.97
C ASP A 89 -16.51 3.88 11.82
N THR A 90 -15.45 4.02 12.62
CA THR A 90 -15.30 5.17 13.52
C THR A 90 -14.17 6.13 13.13
N GLY A 91 -13.27 5.74 12.23
CA GLY A 91 -12.07 6.52 11.91
C GLY A 91 -11.05 6.61 13.04
N ASN A 92 -11.19 5.78 14.09
CA ASN A 92 -10.27 5.80 15.22
C ASN A 92 -8.96 5.11 14.85
N PRO A 93 -7.80 5.61 15.31
CA PRO A 93 -6.53 4.94 15.05
C PRO A 93 -6.51 3.59 15.76
N ALA A 94 -6.32 2.51 15.00
CA ALA A 94 -6.14 1.17 15.54
C ALA A 94 -4.67 0.92 15.89
N TRP A 95 -3.76 1.20 14.96
CA TRP A 95 -2.33 1.12 15.18
C TRP A 95 -1.54 1.94 14.15
N THR A 96 -0.26 2.16 14.45
CA THR A 96 0.72 2.77 13.54
C THR A 96 2.02 1.99 13.64
N THR A 97 2.55 1.59 12.48
CA THR A 97 3.85 0.91 12.41
C THR A 97 4.83 1.75 11.62
N VAL A 98 5.91 2.18 12.28
CA VAL A 98 7.03 2.84 11.62
C VAL A 98 7.84 1.79 10.84
N ILE A 99 7.88 1.98 9.53
CA ILE A 99 8.57 1.10 8.58
C ILE A 99 10.04 1.49 8.49
N HIS A 100 10.32 2.77 8.27
CA HIS A 100 11.67 3.35 8.25
C HIS A 100 11.74 4.64 9.07
N SER A 101 12.92 4.91 9.62
CA SER A 101 13.25 6.15 10.34
C SER A 101 14.60 6.69 9.87
N GLY A 102 14.69 8.00 9.67
CA GLY A 102 15.89 8.66 9.17
C GLY A 102 16.18 8.34 7.70
N ASN A 103 17.33 8.84 7.21
CA ASN A 103 17.89 8.55 5.89
C ASN A 103 16.90 8.76 4.73
N PHE A 104 16.02 9.76 4.88
CA PHE A 104 15.18 10.21 3.79
C PHE A 104 16.05 10.76 2.66
N PRO A 105 15.69 10.48 1.40
CA PRO A 105 16.26 11.21 0.26
C PRO A 105 16.22 12.73 0.50
N GLU A 106 17.39 13.38 0.53
CA GLU A 106 17.48 14.82 0.82
C GLU A 106 16.72 15.69 -0.18
N ARG A 107 16.55 15.20 -1.42
CA ARG A 107 15.87 15.90 -2.50
C ARG A 107 14.88 14.99 -3.21
N ILE A 108 13.62 15.40 -3.18
CA ILE A 108 12.52 14.89 -4.00
C ILE A 108 11.85 16.06 -4.73
N ASN A 109 11.00 15.78 -5.72
CA ASN A 109 10.17 16.81 -6.32
C ASN A 109 9.26 17.43 -5.26
N ARG A 110 9.09 18.76 -5.29
CA ARG A 110 8.24 19.50 -4.35
C ARG A 110 6.77 19.02 -4.33
N LYS A 111 6.30 18.40 -5.41
CA LYS A 111 4.96 17.81 -5.54
C LYS A 111 4.90 16.34 -5.11
N ALA A 112 5.99 15.77 -4.62
CA ALA A 112 6.03 14.41 -4.07
C ALA A 112 6.09 14.43 -2.53
N THR A 113 5.96 13.26 -1.94
CA THR A 113 6.23 12.98 -0.54
C THR A 113 7.17 11.79 -0.42
N HIS A 114 7.60 11.47 0.80
CA HIS A 114 8.28 10.20 1.08
C HIS A 114 7.32 9.00 1.18
N ALA A 115 6.03 9.17 0.85
CA ALA A 115 4.98 8.16 0.88
C ALA A 115 3.94 8.38 -0.26
N ASN A 116 4.33 8.24 -1.53
CA ASN A 116 3.42 8.55 -2.67
C ASN A 116 2.56 7.37 -3.14
N ASN A 117 2.93 6.15 -2.80
CA ASN A 117 2.32 4.93 -3.31
C ASN A 117 1.27 4.38 -2.34
N SER A 118 0.46 3.43 -2.81
CA SER A 118 -0.54 2.76 -1.97
C SER A 118 0.01 1.46 -1.39
N PRO A 119 -0.43 1.03 -0.19
CA PRO A 119 -0.20 -0.34 0.26
C PRO A 119 -0.99 -1.36 -0.59
N ALA A 120 -0.72 -2.65 -0.39
CA ALA A 120 -1.49 -3.75 -0.95
C ALA A 120 -1.72 -4.85 0.10
N HIS A 121 -2.79 -5.62 -0.06
CA HIS A 121 -3.13 -6.78 0.76
C HIS A 121 -3.32 -8.01 -0.12
N ASP A 122 -2.88 -9.19 0.35
CA ASP A 122 -2.97 -10.44 -0.42
C ASP A 122 -3.98 -11.47 0.09
N GLY A 123 -4.69 -11.15 1.17
CA GLY A 123 -5.56 -12.07 1.91
C GLY A 123 -5.06 -12.36 3.33
N GLU A 124 -3.75 -12.20 3.58
CA GLU A 124 -3.10 -12.55 4.84
C GLU A 124 -2.19 -11.43 5.37
N LYS A 125 -1.43 -10.78 4.47
CA LYS A 125 -0.38 -9.81 4.79
C LYS A 125 -0.59 -8.51 4.04
N LEU A 126 -0.14 -7.43 4.67
CA LEU A 126 -0.08 -6.08 4.12
C LEU A 126 1.33 -5.85 3.56
N TYR A 127 1.41 -5.14 2.44
CA TYR A 127 2.66 -4.83 1.76
C TYR A 127 2.79 -3.34 1.53
N VAL A 128 3.96 -2.82 1.87
CA VAL A 128 4.35 -1.43 1.60
C VAL A 128 5.69 -1.42 0.89
N THR A 129 5.92 -0.39 0.10
CA THR A 129 7.23 -0.15 -0.51
C THR A 129 7.63 1.29 -0.31
N PHE A 130 8.88 1.52 0.02
CA PHE A 130 9.42 2.85 0.25
C PHE A 130 10.80 2.96 -0.37
N VAL A 131 11.21 4.19 -0.68
CA VAL A 131 12.63 4.49 -0.85
C VAL A 131 13.14 5.08 0.44
N ASN A 132 14.17 4.46 1.00
CA ASN A 132 14.86 4.86 2.22
C ASN A 132 16.32 4.39 2.14
N ASP A 133 17.25 5.14 2.73
CA ASP A 133 18.67 4.75 2.80
C ASP A 133 19.27 4.37 1.42
N GLY A 134 18.92 5.17 0.42
CA GLY A 134 19.41 5.03 -0.95
C GLY A 134 18.88 3.79 -1.69
N ALA A 135 17.82 3.12 -1.22
CA ALA A 135 17.28 1.94 -1.87
C ALA A 135 15.75 1.87 -1.87
N ALA A 136 15.21 1.16 -2.86
CA ALA A 136 13.83 0.71 -2.84
C ALA A 136 13.73 -0.54 -1.96
N CYS A 137 12.80 -0.52 -1.02
CA CYS A 137 12.57 -1.58 -0.05
C CYS A 137 11.10 -2.01 -0.11
N ALA A 138 10.87 -3.31 0.05
CA ALA A 138 9.54 -3.88 0.29
C ALA A 138 9.47 -4.38 1.73
N THR A 139 8.33 -4.18 2.39
CA THR A 139 8.08 -4.68 3.73
C THR A 139 6.70 -5.34 3.78
N ALA A 140 6.62 -6.53 4.36
CA ALA A 140 5.37 -7.19 4.70
C ALA A 140 5.04 -7.02 6.18
N LEU A 141 3.75 -6.87 6.46
CA LEU A 141 3.21 -6.76 7.80
C LEU A 141 2.02 -7.70 8.00
N SER A 142 1.81 -8.16 9.23
CA SER A 142 0.56 -8.80 9.63
C SER A 142 -0.57 -7.76 9.72
N LEU A 143 -1.82 -8.21 9.75
CA LEU A 143 -2.99 -7.33 9.98
C LEU A 143 -2.97 -6.64 11.36
N LYS A 144 -2.13 -7.12 12.29
CA LYS A 144 -1.89 -6.49 13.60
C LYS A 144 -0.79 -5.42 13.57
N GLY A 145 -0.22 -5.14 12.39
CA GLY A 145 0.83 -4.13 12.22
C GLY A 145 2.23 -4.63 12.55
N GLU A 146 2.43 -5.93 12.75
CA GLU A 146 3.76 -6.49 13.05
C GLU A 146 4.55 -6.67 11.76
N LYS A 147 5.81 -6.21 11.71
CA LYS A 147 6.68 -6.42 10.55
C LYS A 147 7.06 -7.90 10.46
N VAL A 148 6.71 -8.53 9.34
CA VAL A 148 7.04 -9.93 9.04
C VAL A 148 8.42 -10.03 8.40
N TRP A 149 8.67 -9.21 7.38
CA TRP A 149 9.95 -9.12 6.72
C TRP A 149 10.14 -7.76 6.06
N THR A 150 11.40 -7.37 5.85
CA THR A 150 11.81 -6.24 5.01
C THR A 150 12.92 -6.70 4.06
N THR A 151 12.82 -6.34 2.79
CA THR A 151 13.80 -6.69 1.76
C THR A 151 14.25 -5.44 1.02
N ARG A 152 15.57 -5.20 0.99
CA ARG A 152 16.20 -4.23 0.07
C ARG A 152 16.18 -4.83 -1.34
N LEU A 153 15.56 -4.14 -2.29
CA LEU A 153 15.40 -4.63 -3.66
C LEU A 153 16.56 -4.19 -4.55
N THR A 154 16.86 -2.90 -4.52
CA THR A 154 17.92 -2.29 -5.33
C THR A 154 18.26 -0.91 -4.81
N ASP A 155 19.48 -0.46 -5.07
CA ASP A 155 19.85 0.94 -4.99
C ASP A 155 18.87 1.78 -5.82
N TYR A 156 18.49 2.94 -5.29
CA TYR A 156 17.50 3.83 -5.89
C TYR A 156 18.00 5.27 -5.85
N THR A 157 18.21 5.85 -7.03
CA THR A 157 18.55 7.27 -7.16
C THR A 157 17.28 8.08 -7.42
N VAL A 158 16.84 8.84 -6.42
CA VAL A 158 15.61 9.65 -6.53
C VAL A 158 15.82 10.84 -7.46
N HIS A 159 14.86 11.05 -8.36
CA HIS A 159 14.76 12.27 -9.16
C HIS A 159 13.42 13.00 -8.91
N GLN A 160 12.31 12.26 -8.94
CA GLN A 160 10.98 12.81 -8.67
C GLN A 160 10.46 12.40 -7.29
N GLY A 161 10.41 11.11 -7.04
CA GLY A 161 9.89 10.48 -5.84
C GLY A 161 9.77 8.99 -6.12
N TYR A 162 9.13 8.26 -5.21
CA TYR A 162 8.79 6.86 -5.44
C TYR A 162 7.29 6.68 -5.32
N GLY A 163 6.65 6.30 -6.43
CA GLY A 163 5.19 6.19 -6.56
C GLY A 163 4.70 4.82 -7.01
N ALA A 164 5.58 3.83 -7.13
CA ALA A 164 5.19 2.49 -7.51
C ALA A 164 4.54 1.77 -6.32
N SER A 165 3.24 1.50 -6.40
CA SER A 165 2.52 0.64 -5.46
C SER A 165 2.92 -0.83 -5.69
N PRO A 166 3.14 -1.63 -4.63
CA PRO A 166 3.31 -3.06 -4.78
C PRO A 166 2.03 -3.70 -5.33
N MET A 167 2.18 -4.77 -6.10
CA MET A 167 1.06 -5.50 -6.68
C MET A 167 1.18 -6.98 -6.36
N VAL A 168 0.23 -7.52 -5.61
CA VAL A 168 0.08 -8.95 -5.42
C VAL A 168 -0.36 -9.57 -6.73
N TYR A 169 0.24 -10.64 -7.23
CA TYR A 169 -0.22 -11.39 -8.40
C TYR A 169 0.11 -12.87 -8.24
N ARG A 170 -0.94 -13.70 -8.12
CA ARG A 170 -0.79 -15.12 -7.77
C ARG A 170 0.08 -15.26 -6.51
N SER A 171 1.16 -16.05 -6.56
CA SER A 171 2.10 -16.26 -5.46
C SER A 171 3.17 -15.17 -5.32
N LEU A 172 3.12 -14.10 -6.13
CA LEU A 172 4.16 -13.08 -6.19
C LEU A 172 3.68 -11.74 -5.65
N LEU A 173 4.57 -11.05 -4.95
CA LEU A 173 4.54 -9.62 -4.78
C LEU A 173 5.41 -8.97 -5.87
N LEU A 174 4.80 -8.19 -6.74
CA LEU A 174 5.48 -7.44 -7.78
C LEU A 174 5.80 -6.03 -7.30
N VAL A 175 7.05 -5.59 -7.47
CA VAL A 175 7.50 -4.25 -7.12
C VAL A 175 8.31 -3.65 -8.25
N CYS A 176 7.98 -2.42 -8.65
CA CYS A 176 8.70 -1.68 -9.67
C CYS A 176 9.63 -0.65 -9.02
N ALA A 177 10.90 -0.64 -9.42
CA ALA A 177 11.87 0.38 -9.05
C ALA A 177 12.41 1.03 -10.32
N ASP A 178 11.69 2.03 -10.82
CA ASP A 178 12.13 2.87 -11.93
C ASP A 178 12.79 4.14 -11.37
N ASN A 179 14.10 4.30 -11.62
CA ASN A 179 14.87 5.39 -11.05
C ASN A 179 15.80 6.02 -12.09
N LYS A 180 16.44 7.14 -11.70
CA LYS A 180 17.24 7.96 -12.61
C LYS A 180 18.35 7.19 -13.35
N LYS A 181 18.89 6.13 -12.75
CA LYS A 181 19.99 5.35 -13.33
C LYS A 181 19.52 4.14 -14.13
N ALA A 182 18.52 3.43 -13.64
CA ALA A 182 18.01 2.19 -14.23
C ALA A 182 16.59 1.88 -13.71
N GLY A 183 15.92 0.94 -14.37
CA GLY A 183 14.61 0.43 -13.96
C GLY A 183 14.62 -1.10 -13.82
N ALA A 184 13.94 -1.61 -12.79
CA ALA A 184 13.76 -3.04 -12.58
C ALA A 184 12.36 -3.37 -12.03
N ILE A 185 11.87 -4.57 -12.34
CA ILE A 185 10.68 -5.16 -11.70
C ILE A 185 11.12 -6.40 -10.94
N PHE A 186 10.73 -6.48 -9.67
CA PHE A 186 11.02 -7.58 -8.77
C PHE A 186 9.76 -8.41 -8.55
N GLY A 187 9.92 -9.72 -8.43
CA GLY A 187 8.90 -10.64 -7.94
C GLY A 187 9.41 -11.33 -6.68
N LEU A 188 8.74 -11.12 -5.56
CA LEU A 188 9.03 -11.77 -4.28
C LEU A 188 7.98 -12.83 -3.99
N ASN A 189 8.35 -13.93 -3.34
CA ASN A 189 7.36 -14.86 -2.81
C ASN A 189 6.58 -14.18 -1.67
N ARG A 190 5.26 -14.36 -1.68
CA ARG A 190 4.34 -13.84 -0.65
C ARG A 190 4.17 -14.81 0.51
#